data_AF-A0A349ZSN7-F1
#
_entry.id   AF-A0A349ZSN7-F1
#
_cell.length_a   1.000
_cell.length_b   1.000
_cell.length_c   1.000
_cell.angle_alpha   90.00
_cell.angle_beta   90.00
_cell.angle_gamma   90.00
#
_symmetry.space_group_name_H-M   'P 1'
#
loop_
_entity.id
_entity.type
_entity.pdbx_description
1 polymer ?
#
loop_
_entity_poly.entity_id
_entity_poly.type
_entity_poly.pdbx_seq_one_letter_code
_entity_poly.pdbx_strand_id
1 'polypeptide(L)' 'MSFISYYFHWSEDSVLALEHRERRKWCKEISGINAALNPSKDKKEKSILDMRSTRSLIENI' A
#
# COMPACT_ATOMS: atom_id res chain seq x y z
N MET A 1 -8.83 2.82 -6.03
CA MET A 1 -7.71 3.60 -5.48
C MET A 1 -8.09 4.15 -4.10
N SER A 2 -8.64 3.31 -3.20
CA SER A 2 -9.15 3.78 -1.90
C SER A 2 -8.03 4.01 -0.87
N PHE A 3 -6.91 3.30 -0.98
CA PHE A 3 -5.81 3.36 -0.01
C PHE A 3 -5.21 4.78 0.12
N ILE A 4 -4.81 5.42 -0.98
CA ILE A 4 -4.17 6.73 -0.93
C ILE A 4 -5.14 7.80 -0.40
N SER A 5 -6.36 7.83 -0.92
CA SER A 5 -7.39 8.78 -0.46
C SER A 5 -7.78 8.56 1.00
N TYR A 6 -7.81 7.31 1.48
CA TYR A 6 -8.11 6.99 2.89
C TYR A 6 -7.04 7.50 3.84
N TYR A 7 -5.75 7.33 3.53
CA TYR A 7 -4.66 7.71 4.42
C TYR A 7 -4.25 9.19 4.34
N PHE A 8 -4.42 9.85 3.18
CA PHE A 8 -3.94 11.23 2.96
C PHE A 8 -5.06 12.24 2.66
N HIS A 9 -6.32 11.82 2.61
CA HIS A 9 -7.46 12.68 2.27
C HIS A 9 -7.33 13.41 0.93
N TRP A 10 -6.52 12.90 0.01
CA TRP A 10 -6.47 13.41 -1.36
C TRP A 10 -7.79 13.19 -2.07
N SER A 11 -8.22 14.21 -2.82
CA SER A 11 -9.40 14.11 -3.68
C SER A 11 -9.25 12.96 -4.68
N GLU A 12 -10.35 12.28 -4.97
CA GLU A 12 -10.37 11.14 -5.89
C GLU A 12 -9.82 11.54 -7.26
N ASP A 13 -10.21 12.71 -7.77
CA ASP A 13 -9.75 13.25 -9.05
C ASP A 13 -8.22 13.39 -9.11
N SER A 14 -7.60 13.86 -8.02
CA SER A 14 -6.14 14.00 -7.95
C SER A 14 -5.44 12.66 -7.97
N VAL A 15 -5.99 11.65 -7.29
CA VAL A 15 -5.42 10.29 -7.28
C VAL A 15 -5.60 9.61 -8.64
N LEU A 16 -6.73 9.83 -9.31
CA LEU A 16 -7.02 9.29 -10.63
C LEU A 16 -6.15 9.92 -11.72
N ALA A 17 -5.78 11.20 -11.57
CA ALA A 17 -4.89 11.91 -12.49
C ALA A 17 -3.43 11.41 -12.47
N LEU A 18 -2.99 10.74 -11.39
CA LEU A 18 -1.64 10.18 -11.30
C LEU A 18 -1.41 9.04 -12.30
N GLU A 19 -0.19 8.93 -12.84
CA GLU A 19 0.16 7.81 -13.71
C GLU A 19 0.17 6.48 -12.92
N HIS A 20 -0.07 5.34 -13.59
CA HIS A 20 -0.16 4.05 -12.89
C HIS A 20 1.12 3.72 -12.09
N ARG A 21 2.29 4.03 -12.64
CA ARG A 21 3.58 3.83 -11.96
C ARG A 21 3.74 4.75 -10.76
N GLU A 22 3.29 5.99 -10.85
CA GLU A 22 3.31 6.93 -9.73
C GLU A 22 2.42 6.44 -8.59
N ARG A 23 1.20 5.98 -8.89
CA ARG A 23 0.30 5.40 -7.87
C ARG A 23 0.93 4.20 -7.16
N ARG A 24 1.61 3.32 -7.91
CA ARG A 24 2.34 2.17 -7.37
C ARG A 24 3.49 2.60 -6.46
N LYS A 25 4.24 3.63 -6.85
CA LYS A 25 5.33 4.20 -6.06
C LYS A 25 4.81 4.77 -4.74
N TRP A 26 3.79 5.61 -4.81
CA TRP A 26 3.16 6.22 -3.63
C TRP A 26 2.62 5.17 -2.66
N CYS A 27 1.92 4.14 -3.13
CA CYS A 27 1.47 3.05 -2.24
C CYS A 27 2.62 2.39 -1.46
N LYS A 28 3.79 2.19 -2.10
CA LYS A 28 4.97 1.60 -1.46
C LYS A 28 5.60 2.54 -0.44
N GLU A 29 5.78 3.80 -0.78
CA GLU A 29 6.39 4.80 0.10
C GLU A 29 5.53 5.05 1.34
N ILE A 30 4.22 5.24 1.15
CA ILE A 30 3.26 5.43 2.24
C ILE A 30 3.30 4.24 3.20
N SER A 31 3.29 3.01 2.67
CA SER A 31 3.38 1.81 3.50
C SER A 31 4.70 1.72 4.28
N GLY A 32 5.81 2.14 3.66
CA GLY A 32 7.11 2.20 4.33
C GLY A 32 7.14 3.22 5.46
N ILE A 33 6.59 4.42 5.23
CA ILE A 33 6.48 5.46 6.26
C ILE A 33 5.60 4.98 7.41
N ASN A 34 4.42 4.43 7.13
CA ASN A 34 3.50 3.94 8.16
C ASN A 34 4.12 2.78 8.96
N ALA A 35 4.91 1.92 8.33
CA ALA A 35 5.64 0.86 9.02
C ALA A 35 6.77 1.39 9.91
N ALA A 36 7.44 2.46 9.51
CA ALA A 36 8.51 3.09 10.29
C ALA A 36 7.97 3.93 11.47
N LEU A 37 6.83 4.61 11.27
CA LEU A 37 6.18 5.46 12.27
C LEU A 37 5.46 4.69 13.37
N ASN A 38 5.19 3.39 13.20
CA ASN A 38 4.58 2.55 14.23
C ASN A 38 5.66 1.90 15.12
N PRO A 39 5.93 2.41 16.34
CA PRO A 39 7.00 1.91 17.21
C PRO A 39 6.65 0.59 17.94
N SER A 40 5.43 0.07 17.80
CA SER A 40 4.98 -1.15 18.47
C SER A 40 5.59 -2.40 17.81
N LYS A 41 6.67 -2.91 18.40
CA LYS A 41 7.36 -4.14 17.95
C LYS A 41 6.49 -5.41 17.99
N ASP A 42 5.40 -5.40 18.76
CA ASP A 42 4.67 -6.63 19.11
C ASP A 42 3.48 -6.95 18.20
N LYS A 43 2.97 -5.97 17.43
CA LYS A 43 1.95 -6.19 16.39
C LYS A 43 2.18 -5.23 15.23
N LYS A 44 2.91 -5.67 14.19
CA LYS A 44 2.88 -5.00 12.90
C LYS A 44 1.48 -5.19 12.32
N GLU A 45 0.67 -4.14 12.31
CA GLU A 45 -0.56 -4.14 11.50
C GLU A 45 -0.15 -4.39 10.04
N LYS A 46 -0.61 -5.52 9.50
CA LYS A 46 -0.26 -5.90 8.13
C LYS A 46 -0.97 -4.91 7.20
N SER A 47 -0.21 -4.25 6.34
CA SER A 47 -0.82 -3.44 5.28
C SER A 47 -1.70 -4.36 4.43
N ILE A 48 -2.80 -3.83 3.90
CA ILE A 48 -3.64 -4.56 2.94
C ILE A 48 -2.82 -5.05 1.73
N LEU A 49 -1.72 -4.35 1.42
CA LEU A 49 -0.74 -4.73 0.39
C LEU A 49 0.07 -5.98 0.77
N ASP A 50 0.28 -6.24 2.06
CA ASP A 50 1.03 -7.39 2.58
C ASP A 50 0.13 -8.63 2.74
N MET A 51 -1.19 -8.46 2.64
CA MET A 51 -2.15 -9.49 3.04
C MET A 51 -2.40 -10.59 1.98
N ARG A 52 -1.76 -10.56 0.80
CA ARG A 52 -1.78 -11.70 -0.15
C ARG A 52 -0.68 -11.67 -1.21
N SER A 53 0.28 -12.59 -1.13
CA SER A 53 0.92 -13.18 -2.31
C SER A 53 0.61 -14.69 -2.33
N THR A 54 -0.54 -15.05 -2.92
CA THR A 54 -0.84 -16.45 -3.33
C THR A 54 -0.65 -16.62 -4.84
N ARG A 55 0.26 -15.85 -5.45
CA ARG A 55 0.61 -16.07 -6.88
C ARG A 55 1.83 -16.96 -7.06
N SER A 56 2.72 -17.07 -6.07
CA SER A 56 3.93 -17.90 -6.18
C SER A 56 3.72 -19.39 -5.92
N LEU A 57 2.52 -19.83 -5.52
CA LEU A 57 2.21 -21.25 -5.27
C LEU A 57 1.61 -21.98 -6.48
N ILE A 58 1.38 -21.30 -7.60
CA ILE A 58 0.80 -21.90 -8.82
C ILE A 58 1.85 -22.08 -9.93
N GLU A 59 3.02 -21.45 -9.82
CA GLU A 59 4.08 -21.55 -10.85
C GLU A 59 5.01 -22.77 -10.68
N ASN A 60 4.69 -23.70 -9.77
CA ASN A 60 5.54 -24.88 -9.50
C ASN A 60 4.75 -26.20 -9.34
N ILE A 61 3.59 -26.31 -10.01
CA ILE A 61 2.85 -27.57 -10.20
C ILE A 61 2.61 -27.76 -11.70
#